data_AF-A0A928H6C8-F1
#
_entry.id   AF-A0A928H6C8-F1
#
_cell.length_a   1.000
_cell.length_b   1.000
_cell.length_c   1.000
_cell.angle_alpha   90.00
_cell.angle_beta   90.00
_cell.angle_gamma   90.00
#
_symmetry.space_group_name_H-M   'P 1'
#
loop_
_entity.id
_entity.type
_entity.pdbx_description
1 polymer ?
#
loop_
_entity_poly.entity_id
_entity_poly.type
_entity_poly.pdbx_seq_one_letter_code
_entity_poly.pdbx_strand_id
1 'polypeptide(L)'
;MANMWTDLSISLANQRNYLDLLFRVYPTIPEDCRDIDQVLWNKIEQAYNNRNTQQLIMNLLKLNLFPVKDSYVAYLKKDTGAIARNPETVNRLAGRVFEMGLNKLFEKCSEPKETNRQIGPLFKRWINSGALGIMPVSYNEFVNARCNAIFNGSDAEMMKFAREHLGYYRDKGLDFLAKFNGKYIIGEAKFLTDFGGHQNAQFADAISTLEADCNAIKVAILDGVLYIPGSHKLYKGITERDSYIMSALVLRDFLYQV
;
A
#
# COMPACT_ATOMS: atom_id res chain seq x y z
N MET A 1 0.23 20.35 -19.94
CA MET A 1 -0.19 21.27 -18.86
C MET A 1 -0.96 20.43 -17.85
N ALA A 2 -0.77 20.71 -16.57
CA ALA A 2 -1.48 20.04 -15.49
C ALA A 2 -2.99 20.32 -15.60
N ASN A 3 -3.81 19.38 -15.14
CA ASN A 3 -5.24 19.62 -15.06
C ASN A 3 -5.62 20.40 -13.79
N MET A 4 -6.82 20.97 -13.77
CA MET A 4 -7.33 21.77 -12.64
C MET A 4 -7.28 21.01 -11.28
N TRP A 5 -7.52 19.70 -11.29
CA TRP A 5 -7.51 18.88 -10.06
C TRP A 5 -6.10 18.67 -9.51
N THR A 6 -5.11 18.59 -10.39
CA THR A 6 -3.69 18.54 -10.03
C THR A 6 -3.30 19.89 -9.42
N ASP A 7 -3.66 21.00 -10.07
CA ASP A 7 -3.36 22.35 -9.57
C ASP A 7 -4.02 22.62 -8.21
N LEU A 8 -5.28 22.20 -8.03
CA LEU A 8 -5.97 22.28 -6.74
C LEU A 8 -5.26 21.46 -5.67
N SER A 9 -4.77 20.27 -6.01
CA SER A 9 -4.03 19.40 -5.08
C SER A 9 -2.67 19.99 -4.71
N ILE A 10 -1.95 20.58 -5.67
CA ILE A 10 -0.70 21.31 -5.43
C ILE A 10 -0.96 22.53 -4.53
N SER A 11 -1.99 23.33 -4.82
CA SER A 11 -2.36 24.48 -4.00
C SER A 11 -2.72 24.05 -2.57
N LEU A 12 -3.53 23.01 -2.42
CA LEU A 12 -3.89 22.44 -1.13
C LEU A 12 -2.65 22.02 -0.34
N ALA A 13 -1.72 21.31 -0.98
CA ALA A 13 -0.48 20.83 -0.37
C ALA A 13 0.44 21.95 0.12
N ASN A 14 0.51 23.07 -0.61
CA ASN A 14 1.49 24.12 -0.35
C ASN A 14 0.94 25.36 0.38
N GLN A 15 -0.39 25.52 0.48
CA GLN A 15 -1.02 26.74 1.02
C GLN A 15 -2.04 26.46 2.13
N ARG A 16 -2.26 25.20 2.51
CA ARG A 16 -3.28 24.81 3.50
C ARG A 16 -2.72 23.78 4.48
N ASN A 17 -3.55 23.35 5.42
CA ASN A 17 -3.30 22.31 6.39
C ASN A 17 -3.37 20.89 5.78
N TYR A 18 -2.66 20.67 4.67
CA TYR A 18 -2.73 19.44 3.89
C TYR A 18 -2.49 18.18 4.70
N LEU A 19 -1.43 18.15 5.53
CA LEU A 19 -1.09 16.99 6.34
C LEU A 19 -2.15 16.70 7.40
N ASP A 20 -2.75 17.74 8.01
CA ASP A 20 -3.83 17.58 8.99
C ASP A 20 -5.11 17.02 8.34
N LEU A 21 -5.39 17.44 7.11
CA LEU A 21 -6.50 16.90 6.33
C LEU A 21 -6.22 15.46 5.88
N LEU A 22 -4.99 15.17 5.44
CA LEU A 22 -4.56 13.81 5.10
C LEU A 22 -4.65 12.86 6.29
N PHE A 23 -4.44 13.33 7.51
CA PHE A 23 -4.62 12.50 8.71
C PHE A 23 -6.03 11.88 8.82
N ARG A 24 -7.04 12.50 8.21
CA ARG A 24 -8.41 11.94 8.15
C ARG A 24 -8.51 10.76 7.18
N VAL A 25 -7.66 10.73 6.17
CA VAL A 25 -7.58 9.65 5.16
C VAL A 25 -6.61 8.56 5.63
N TYR A 26 -5.44 8.96 6.13
CA TYR A 26 -4.34 8.10 6.56
C TYR A 26 -3.97 8.40 8.02
N PRO A 27 -4.83 8.05 9.01
CA PRO A 27 -4.52 8.27 10.41
C PRO A 27 -3.33 7.42 10.85
N THR A 28 -2.62 7.88 11.89
CA THR A 28 -1.62 7.04 12.56
C THR A 28 -2.31 5.80 13.12
N ILE A 29 -1.78 4.65 12.74
CA ILE A 29 -2.18 3.38 13.32
C ILE A 29 -1.37 3.22 14.60
N PRO A 30 -2.00 2.95 15.76
CA PRO A 30 -1.28 2.64 16.98
C PRO A 30 -0.22 1.57 16.70
N GLU A 31 0.99 1.79 17.19
CA GLU A 31 2.09 0.82 17.09
C GLU A 31 1.85 -0.35 18.04
N ASP A 32 0.77 -1.11 17.81
CA ASP A 32 0.57 -2.35 18.51
C ASP A 32 1.69 -3.30 18.07
N CYS A 33 2.46 -3.79 19.04
CA CYS A 33 3.47 -4.82 18.81
C CYS A 33 2.82 -6.00 18.10
N ARG A 34 3.51 -6.58 17.12
CA ARG A 34 3.05 -7.81 16.47
C ARG A 34 2.96 -8.89 17.53
N ASP A 35 1.80 -9.54 17.57
CA ASP A 35 1.65 -10.75 18.35
C ASP A 35 2.54 -11.86 17.76
N ILE A 36 3.28 -12.52 18.64
CA ILE A 36 4.15 -13.64 18.29
C ILE A 36 3.50 -14.88 18.88
N ASP A 37 3.23 -15.87 18.04
CA ASP A 37 2.76 -17.17 18.49
C ASP A 37 3.70 -17.72 19.58
N GLN A 38 3.19 -17.83 20.81
CA GLN A 38 3.96 -18.23 21.97
C GLN A 38 4.54 -19.64 21.82
N VAL A 39 3.85 -20.55 21.11
CA VAL A 39 4.35 -21.91 20.83
C VAL A 39 5.56 -21.84 19.91
N LEU A 40 5.53 -20.96 18.91
CA LEU A 40 6.65 -20.73 18.02
C LEU A 40 7.81 -20.03 18.75
N TRP A 41 7.50 -19.04 19.60
CA TRP A 41 8.50 -18.33 20.40
C TRP A 41 9.23 -19.27 21.36
N ASN A 42 8.52 -20.15 22.07
CA ASN A 42 9.14 -21.13 22.95
C ASN A 42 10.13 -22.05 22.19
N LYS A 43 9.84 -22.40 20.94
CA LYS A 43 10.77 -23.16 20.09
C LYS A 43 12.00 -22.35 19.69
N ILE A 44 11.84 -21.05 19.46
CA ILE A 44 12.94 -20.12 19.17
C ILE A 44 13.85 -20.00 20.41
N GLU A 45 13.27 -19.78 21.58
CA GLU A 45 13.99 -19.66 22.84
C GLU A 45 14.76 -20.95 23.19
N GLN A 46 14.13 -22.12 23.03
CA GLN A 46 14.81 -23.40 23.21
C GLN A 46 15.98 -23.57 22.24
N ALA A 47 15.79 -23.26 20.95
CA ALA A 47 16.86 -23.35 19.97
C ALA A 47 17.99 -22.35 20.25
N TYR A 48 17.65 -21.15 20.74
CA TYR A 48 18.60 -20.12 21.14
C TYR A 48 19.45 -20.58 22.32
N ASN A 49 18.83 -21.06 23.39
CA ASN A 49 19.51 -21.52 24.61
C ASN A 49 20.38 -22.75 24.36
N ASN A 50 19.93 -23.67 23.50
CA ASN A 50 20.70 -24.84 23.09
C ASN A 50 21.77 -24.54 22.04
N ARG A 51 21.91 -23.28 21.61
CA ARG A 51 22.78 -22.83 20.50
C ARG A 51 22.61 -23.64 19.21
N ASN A 52 21.39 -24.11 18.94
CA ASN A 52 21.06 -24.83 17.72
C ASN A 52 20.79 -23.83 16.58
N THR A 53 21.84 -23.44 15.86
CA THR A 53 21.80 -22.39 14.82
C THR A 53 20.79 -22.70 13.72
N GLN A 54 20.75 -23.94 13.25
CA GLN A 54 19.87 -24.37 12.18
C GLN A 54 18.39 -24.27 12.60
N GLN A 55 18.03 -24.81 13.76
CA GLN A 55 16.66 -24.74 14.27
C GLN A 55 16.25 -23.31 14.61
N LEU A 56 17.18 -22.51 15.16
CA LEU A 56 16.94 -21.11 15.50
C LEU A 56 16.56 -20.31 14.26
N ILE A 57 17.38 -20.35 13.22
CA ILE A 57 17.12 -19.62 11.96
C ILE A 57 15.86 -20.15 11.28
N MET A 58 15.65 -21.47 11.24
CA MET A 58 14.45 -22.06 10.65
C MET A 58 13.16 -21.60 11.34
N ASN A 59 13.16 -21.49 12.68
CA ASN A 59 11.99 -21.00 13.41
C ASN A 59 11.82 -19.48 13.27
N LEU A 60 12.90 -18.69 13.28
CA LEU A 60 12.84 -17.25 13.04
C LEU A 60 12.31 -16.90 11.64
N LEU A 61 12.61 -17.69 10.61
CA LEU A 61 12.11 -17.48 9.25
C LEU A 61 10.58 -17.66 9.14
N LYS A 62 9.95 -18.38 10.07
CA LYS A 62 8.49 -18.55 10.15
C LYS A 62 7.78 -17.31 10.71
N LEU A 63 8.50 -16.41 11.37
CA LEU A 63 7.93 -15.18 11.88
C LEU A 63 7.57 -14.20 10.75
N ASN A 64 6.64 -13.29 11.07
CA ASN A 64 6.24 -12.20 10.18
C ASN A 64 7.35 -11.18 9.99
N LEU A 65 8.20 -10.97 11.00
CA LEU A 65 9.39 -10.14 10.94
C LEU A 65 10.61 -10.99 11.25
N PHE A 66 11.63 -10.92 10.39
CA PHE A 66 12.94 -11.45 10.72
C PHE A 66 13.74 -10.36 11.44
N PRO A 67 14.43 -10.68 12.54
CA PRO A 67 15.03 -9.68 13.44
C PRO A 67 16.23 -8.93 12.84
N VAL A 68 16.78 -9.42 11.73
CA VAL A 68 17.99 -8.89 11.10
C VAL A 68 17.73 -8.53 9.64
N LYS A 69 18.08 -7.32 9.24
CA LYS A 69 18.11 -6.92 7.82
C LYS A 69 19.31 -7.57 7.14
N ASP A 70 19.05 -8.52 6.26
CA ASP A 70 20.07 -9.26 5.51
C ASP A 70 19.48 -9.75 4.18
N SER A 71 20.24 -9.58 3.09
CA SER A 71 19.76 -9.86 1.73
C SER A 71 19.44 -11.34 1.50
N TYR A 72 20.07 -12.25 2.24
CA TYR A 72 19.89 -13.69 2.07
C TYR A 72 18.62 -14.23 2.75
N VAL A 73 18.03 -13.49 3.70
CA VAL A 73 16.84 -13.91 4.45
C VAL A 73 15.65 -14.17 3.51
N ALA A 74 15.49 -13.31 2.49
CA ALA A 74 14.41 -13.46 1.51
C ALA A 74 14.53 -14.77 0.71
N TYR A 75 15.76 -15.20 0.41
CA TYR A 75 16.03 -16.46 -0.28
C TYR A 75 15.74 -17.66 0.64
N LEU A 76 16.29 -17.64 1.86
CA LEU A 76 16.10 -18.72 2.85
C LEU A 76 14.63 -18.91 3.26
N LYS A 77 13.83 -17.85 3.23
CA LYS A 77 12.38 -17.92 3.50
C LYS A 77 11.61 -18.63 2.38
N LYS A 78 12.07 -18.53 1.13
CA LYS A 78 11.44 -19.17 -0.04
C LYS A 78 11.89 -20.61 -0.24
N ASP A 79 13.15 -20.91 0.05
CA ASP A 79 13.71 -22.26 0.00
C ASP A 79 14.28 -22.64 1.37
N THR A 80 13.49 -23.37 2.15
CA THR A 80 13.90 -23.86 3.47
C THR A 80 15.01 -24.91 3.39
N GLY A 81 15.11 -25.64 2.28
CA GLY A 81 16.21 -26.58 2.03
C GLY A 81 17.56 -25.87 1.89
N ALA A 82 17.56 -24.60 1.52
CA ALA A 82 18.78 -23.80 1.42
C ALA A 82 19.48 -23.59 2.77
N ILE A 83 18.76 -23.74 3.89
CA ILE A 83 19.34 -23.67 5.24
C ILE A 83 20.38 -24.78 5.41
N ALA A 84 20.05 -26.01 5.02
CA ALA A 84 20.95 -27.16 5.11
C ALA A 84 22.11 -27.08 4.10
N ARG A 85 21.86 -26.50 2.91
CA ARG A 85 22.87 -26.37 1.86
C ARG A 85 23.89 -25.25 2.12
N ASN A 86 23.57 -24.27 2.97
CA ASN A 86 24.39 -23.06 3.19
C ASN A 86 24.70 -22.82 4.67
N PRO A 87 25.38 -23.75 5.37
CA PRO A 87 25.60 -23.69 6.81
C PRO A 87 26.37 -22.43 7.25
N GLU A 88 27.37 -21.97 6.48
CA GLU A 88 28.14 -20.76 6.80
C GLU A 88 27.27 -19.49 6.84
N THR A 89 26.33 -19.37 5.89
CA THR A 89 25.40 -18.24 5.88
C THR A 89 24.46 -18.28 7.07
N VAL A 90 23.97 -19.46 7.42
CA VAL A 90 23.11 -19.69 8.59
C VAL A 90 23.85 -19.37 9.88
N ASN A 91 25.10 -19.81 10.01
CA ASN A 91 25.95 -19.53 11.19
C ASN A 91 26.24 -18.03 11.33
N ARG A 92 26.54 -17.34 10.23
CA ARG A 92 26.71 -15.87 10.23
C ARG A 92 25.44 -15.15 10.69
N LEU A 93 24.27 -15.56 10.20
CA LEU A 93 22.99 -14.99 10.63
C LEU A 93 22.70 -15.28 12.11
N ALA A 94 22.94 -16.52 12.55
CA ALA A 94 22.76 -16.91 13.94
C ALA A 94 23.71 -16.17 14.87
N GLY A 95 24.95 -15.91 14.45
CA GLY A 95 25.90 -15.07 15.18
C GLY A 95 25.34 -13.68 15.48
N ARG A 96 24.80 -13.01 14.45
CA ARG A 96 24.14 -11.68 14.61
C ARG A 96 22.93 -11.75 15.55
N VAL A 97 22.18 -12.86 15.53
CA VAL A 97 21.05 -13.11 16.44
C VAL A 97 21.54 -13.34 17.89
N PHE A 98 22.65 -14.03 18.09
CA PHE A 98 23.21 -14.21 19.44
C PHE A 98 23.80 -12.92 20.00
N GLU A 99 24.44 -12.10 19.17
CA GLU A 99 25.02 -10.81 19.57
C GLU A 99 23.97 -9.83 20.13
N MET A 100 22.73 -9.87 19.63
CA MET A 100 21.67 -8.97 20.11
C MET A 100 21.09 -9.39 21.47
N GLY A 101 21.15 -10.67 21.82
CA GLY A 101 20.50 -11.20 23.03
C GLY A 101 19.00 -11.47 22.85
N LEU A 102 18.46 -12.38 23.66
CA LEU A 102 17.10 -12.90 23.55
C LEU A 102 16.00 -11.83 23.73
N ASN A 103 16.19 -10.88 24.66
CA ASN A 103 15.21 -9.81 24.90
C ASN A 103 15.09 -8.89 23.67
N LYS A 104 16.22 -8.42 23.12
CA LYS A 104 16.21 -7.59 21.91
C LYS A 104 15.74 -8.38 20.69
N LEU A 105 16.00 -9.68 20.65
CA LEU A 105 15.46 -10.56 19.62
C LEU A 105 13.92 -10.55 19.65
N PHE A 106 13.30 -10.67 20.82
CA PHE A 106 11.85 -10.62 20.95
C PHE A 106 11.30 -9.27 20.47
N GLU A 107 11.87 -8.17 20.99
CA GLU A 107 11.50 -6.79 20.60
C GLU A 107 11.57 -6.59 19.09
N LYS A 108 12.66 -7.03 18.45
CA LYS A 108 12.85 -6.93 16.99
C LYS A 108 11.88 -7.80 16.20
N CYS A 109 11.45 -8.93 16.74
CA CYS A 109 10.45 -9.78 16.09
C CYS A 109 9.03 -9.21 16.24
N SER A 110 8.77 -8.49 17.34
CA SER A 110 7.47 -7.92 17.69
C SER A 110 7.28 -6.49 17.19
N GLU A 111 8.29 -5.86 16.55
CA GLU A 111 8.16 -4.51 16.00
C GLU A 111 6.91 -4.40 15.11
N PRO A 112 6.15 -3.28 15.19
CA PRO A 112 4.94 -3.08 14.41
C PRO A 112 5.20 -3.23 12.90
N LYS A 113 4.14 -3.41 12.12
CA LYS A 113 4.26 -3.38 10.65
C LYS A 113 4.78 -2.00 10.23
N GLU A 114 5.74 -1.95 9.31
CA GLU A 114 6.22 -0.68 8.75
C GLU A 114 5.03 0.17 8.29
N THR A 115 5.01 1.46 8.64
CA THR A 115 3.89 2.39 8.38
C THR A 115 3.44 2.35 6.92
N ASN A 116 4.39 2.30 5.97
CA ASN A 116 4.12 2.22 4.53
C ASN A 116 3.34 0.96 4.11
N ARG A 117 3.45 -0.14 4.87
CA ARG A 117 2.67 -1.37 4.65
C ARG A 117 1.31 -1.34 5.32
N GLN A 118 1.12 -0.47 6.29
CA GLN A 118 -0.15 -0.29 7.01
C GLN A 118 -1.07 0.75 6.34
N ILE A 119 -0.51 1.65 5.53
CA ILE A 119 -1.23 2.74 4.86
C ILE A 119 -2.17 2.25 3.76
N GLY A 120 -1.83 1.18 3.03
CA GLY A 120 -2.61 0.71 1.87
C GLY A 120 -4.12 0.52 2.16
N PRO A 121 -4.52 -0.21 3.21
CA PRO A 121 -5.92 -0.41 3.58
C PRO A 121 -6.67 0.86 4.04
N LEU A 122 -5.96 1.92 4.45
CA LEU A 122 -6.57 3.11 5.04
C LEU A 122 -7.44 3.88 4.05
N PHE A 123 -7.02 3.94 2.78
CA PHE A 123 -7.79 4.58 1.72
C PHE A 123 -9.18 3.94 1.56
N LYS A 124 -9.24 2.60 1.52
CA LYS A 124 -10.51 1.87 1.47
C LYS A 124 -11.35 2.09 2.72
N ARG A 125 -10.72 2.09 3.90
CA ARG A 125 -11.42 2.36 5.17
C ARG A 125 -12.06 3.75 5.16
N TRP A 126 -11.35 4.74 4.63
CA TRP A 126 -11.83 6.11 4.49
C TRP A 126 -13.01 6.23 3.52
N ILE A 127 -12.95 5.55 2.37
CA ILE A 127 -14.10 5.45 1.46
C ILE A 127 -15.30 4.81 2.16
N ASN A 128 -15.07 3.70 2.86
CA ASN A 128 -16.11 2.94 3.57
C ASN A 128 -16.74 3.68 4.76
N SER A 129 -16.13 4.78 5.23
CA SER A 129 -16.74 5.65 6.24
C SER A 129 -17.76 6.63 5.65
N GLY A 130 -18.00 6.61 4.34
CA GLY A 130 -18.88 7.56 3.65
C GLY A 130 -18.27 8.94 3.45
N ALA A 131 -16.94 9.09 3.56
CA ALA A 131 -16.25 10.38 3.47
C ALA A 131 -16.47 11.08 2.12
N LEU A 132 -16.75 10.31 1.06
CA LEU A 132 -17.08 10.81 -0.27
C LEU A 132 -18.55 11.25 -0.41
N GLY A 133 -19.35 11.24 0.66
CA GLY A 133 -20.74 11.72 0.68
C GLY A 133 -21.79 10.64 0.40
N ILE A 134 -21.38 9.44 0.01
CA ILE A 134 -22.26 8.26 -0.14
C ILE A 134 -21.57 7.01 0.43
N MET A 135 -22.38 6.05 0.89
CA MET A 135 -21.87 4.76 1.35
C MET A 135 -21.58 3.85 0.17
N PRO A 136 -20.42 3.15 0.17
CA PRO A 136 -20.15 2.10 -0.80
C PRO A 136 -21.18 0.97 -0.75
N VAL A 137 -21.53 0.43 -1.91
CA VAL A 137 -22.59 -0.55 -2.10
C VAL A 137 -22.04 -1.90 -2.56
N SER A 138 -22.83 -2.96 -2.36
CA SER A 138 -22.49 -4.31 -2.82
C SER A 138 -22.49 -4.43 -4.35
N TYR A 139 -22.00 -5.55 -4.89
CA TYR A 139 -21.92 -5.78 -6.34
C TYR A 139 -23.29 -5.67 -7.02
N ASN A 140 -24.31 -6.33 -6.46
CA ASN A 140 -25.65 -6.35 -7.03
C ASN A 140 -26.29 -4.95 -7.03
N GLU A 141 -26.05 -4.17 -5.99
CA GLU A 141 -26.52 -2.78 -5.92
C GLU A 141 -25.76 -1.90 -6.91
N PHE A 142 -24.45 -2.09 -7.05
CA PHE A 142 -23.61 -1.30 -7.96
C PHE A 142 -23.98 -1.50 -9.44
N VAL A 143 -24.19 -2.75 -9.86
CA VAL A 143 -24.61 -3.09 -11.24
C VAL A 143 -25.95 -2.44 -11.58
N ASN A 144 -26.90 -2.48 -10.64
CA ASN A 144 -28.26 -1.96 -10.83
C ASN A 144 -28.41 -0.47 -10.50
N ALA A 145 -27.33 0.19 -10.04
CA ALA A 145 -27.38 1.58 -9.63
C ALA A 145 -27.71 2.52 -10.80
N ARG A 146 -28.80 3.27 -10.64
CA ARG A 146 -29.18 4.38 -11.53
C ARG A 146 -28.67 5.74 -11.01
N CYS A 147 -28.35 5.81 -9.73
CA CYS A 147 -27.77 6.97 -9.06
C CYS A 147 -26.26 6.78 -8.84
N ASN A 148 -25.63 7.78 -8.22
CA ASN A 148 -24.22 7.73 -7.86
C ASN A 148 -23.97 6.56 -6.90
N ALA A 149 -22.92 5.77 -7.16
CA ALA A 149 -22.57 4.60 -6.39
C ALA A 149 -21.04 4.43 -6.33
N ILE A 150 -20.55 3.91 -5.22
CA ILE A 150 -19.15 3.47 -5.06
C ILE A 150 -19.19 1.98 -4.79
N PHE A 151 -18.36 1.20 -5.47
CA PHE A 151 -18.36 -0.25 -5.28
C PHE A 151 -17.52 -0.66 -4.06
N ASN A 152 -18.13 -1.39 -3.12
CA ASN A 152 -17.45 -1.97 -1.97
C ASN A 152 -16.86 -3.35 -2.32
N GLY A 153 -15.77 -3.36 -3.09
CA GLY A 153 -15.09 -4.58 -3.54
C GLY A 153 -13.62 -4.68 -3.11
N SER A 154 -13.08 -5.89 -3.13
CA SER A 154 -11.64 -6.12 -3.16
C SER A 154 -11.01 -5.62 -4.47
N ASP A 155 -9.68 -5.45 -4.50
CA ASP A 155 -8.99 -4.96 -5.70
C ASP A 155 -9.23 -5.89 -6.91
N ALA A 156 -9.31 -7.19 -6.64
CA ALA A 156 -9.57 -8.22 -7.62
C ALA A 156 -11.03 -8.17 -8.13
N GLU A 157 -12.01 -7.94 -7.27
CA GLU A 157 -13.42 -7.79 -7.68
C GLU A 157 -13.64 -6.54 -8.51
N MET A 158 -13.02 -5.41 -8.13
CA MET A 158 -13.07 -4.18 -8.92
C MET A 158 -12.43 -4.37 -10.30
N MET A 159 -11.26 -5.02 -10.37
CA MET A 159 -10.62 -5.36 -11.64
C MET A 159 -11.49 -6.30 -12.48
N LYS A 160 -12.09 -7.33 -11.87
CA LYS A 160 -12.99 -8.25 -12.57
C LYS A 160 -14.18 -7.51 -13.18
N PHE A 161 -14.85 -6.65 -12.39
CA PHE A 161 -15.94 -5.83 -12.90
C PHE A 161 -15.48 -4.95 -14.07
N ALA A 162 -14.34 -4.26 -13.91
CA ALA A 162 -13.81 -3.37 -14.94
C ALA A 162 -13.43 -4.13 -16.22
N ARG A 163 -12.90 -5.35 -16.11
CA ARG A 163 -12.61 -6.21 -17.25
C ARG A 163 -13.90 -6.62 -17.98
N GLU A 164 -14.91 -7.07 -17.24
CA GLU A 164 -16.17 -7.58 -17.79
C GLU A 164 -17.04 -6.47 -18.41
N HIS A 165 -17.07 -5.27 -17.82
CA HIS A 165 -18.02 -4.21 -18.19
C HIS A 165 -17.40 -2.99 -18.86
N LEU A 166 -16.10 -2.73 -18.62
CA LEU A 166 -15.42 -1.50 -19.05
C LEU A 166 -14.27 -1.78 -20.03
N GLY A 167 -13.96 -3.04 -20.33
CA GLY A 167 -12.85 -3.40 -21.22
C GLY A 167 -11.47 -3.20 -20.59
N TYR A 168 -11.33 -3.23 -19.25
CA TYR A 168 -10.05 -3.08 -18.57
C TYR A 168 -9.23 -4.39 -18.60
N TYR A 169 -8.18 -4.44 -19.41
CA TYR A 169 -7.38 -5.66 -19.62
C TYR A 169 -6.04 -5.73 -18.88
N ARG A 170 -5.68 -4.71 -18.08
CA ARG A 170 -4.46 -4.80 -17.25
C ARG A 170 -4.59 -5.92 -16.21
N ASP A 171 -3.47 -6.54 -15.89
CA ASP A 171 -3.37 -7.59 -14.88
C ASP A 171 -2.97 -7.00 -13.51
N LYS A 172 -3.77 -6.04 -13.06
CA LYS A 172 -3.56 -5.30 -11.81
C LYS A 172 -4.90 -4.89 -11.22
N GLY A 173 -5.06 -5.18 -9.92
CA GLY A 173 -6.20 -4.75 -9.12
C GLY A 173 -6.43 -3.24 -9.17
N LEU A 174 -7.66 -2.81 -8.92
CA LEU A 174 -8.02 -1.39 -8.82
C LEU A 174 -8.28 -1.03 -7.37
N ASP A 175 -7.79 0.13 -6.93
CA ASP A 175 -8.05 0.63 -5.57
C ASP A 175 -9.42 1.32 -5.46
N PHE A 176 -9.98 1.77 -6.58
CA PHE A 176 -11.24 2.52 -6.64
C PHE A 176 -12.07 2.19 -7.89
N LEU A 177 -13.38 2.03 -7.69
CA LEU A 177 -14.39 1.90 -8.74
C LEU A 177 -15.69 2.59 -8.30
N ALA A 178 -16.17 3.53 -9.10
CA ALA A 178 -17.39 4.27 -8.84
C ALA A 178 -18.19 4.53 -10.13
N LYS A 179 -19.45 4.92 -9.95
CA LYS A 179 -20.35 5.40 -10.99
C LYS A 179 -20.93 6.73 -10.52
N PHE A 180 -20.60 7.82 -11.20
CA PHE A 180 -21.12 9.15 -10.89
C PHE A 180 -21.62 9.81 -12.18
N ASN A 181 -22.80 10.46 -12.11
CA ASN A 181 -23.41 11.16 -13.24
C ASN A 181 -23.49 10.29 -14.51
N GLY A 182 -23.75 8.99 -14.34
CA GLY A 182 -23.84 8.01 -15.43
C GLY A 182 -22.49 7.54 -16.00
N LYS A 183 -21.36 8.04 -15.51
CA LYS A 183 -20.01 7.67 -15.96
C LYS A 183 -19.34 6.73 -14.97
N TYR A 184 -18.60 5.75 -15.47
CA TYR A 184 -17.75 4.90 -14.63
C TYR A 184 -16.41 5.59 -14.38
N ILE A 185 -15.91 5.47 -13.16
CA ILE A 185 -14.63 5.99 -12.71
C ILE A 185 -13.83 4.84 -12.11
N ILE A 186 -12.60 4.63 -12.58
CA ILE A 186 -11.65 3.68 -12.01
C ILE A 186 -10.40 4.40 -11.55
N GLY A 187 -9.74 3.89 -10.52
CA GLY A 187 -8.51 4.51 -10.06
C GLY A 187 -7.57 3.65 -9.25
N GLU A 188 -6.35 4.15 -9.17
CA GLU A 188 -5.27 3.65 -8.31
C GLU A 188 -5.01 4.70 -7.22
N ALA A 189 -4.86 4.26 -5.98
CA ALA A 189 -4.59 5.12 -4.84
C ALA A 189 -3.22 4.81 -4.22
N LYS A 190 -2.38 5.84 -4.02
CA LYS A 190 -1.06 5.69 -3.42
C LYS A 190 -0.71 6.90 -2.56
N PHE A 191 -0.19 6.64 -1.37
CA PHE A 191 0.41 7.67 -0.52
C PHE A 191 1.95 7.57 -0.63
N LEU A 192 2.55 8.55 -1.30
CA LEU A 192 3.98 8.62 -1.58
C LEU A 192 4.68 9.44 -0.49
N THR A 193 5.28 8.75 0.47
CA THR A 193 5.82 9.37 1.70
C THR A 193 7.24 9.92 1.57
N ASP A 194 7.97 9.54 0.51
CA ASP A 194 9.38 9.91 0.31
C ASP A 194 9.74 9.84 -1.18
N PHE A 195 10.96 10.24 -1.53
CA PHE A 195 11.53 10.10 -2.86
C PHE A 195 12.35 8.80 -2.96
N GLY A 196 12.34 8.16 -4.13
CA GLY A 196 13.23 7.02 -4.40
C GLY A 196 12.60 5.90 -5.22
N GLY A 197 13.32 4.79 -5.37
CA GLY A 197 12.99 3.70 -6.30
C GLY A 197 11.61 3.07 -6.05
N HIS A 198 11.31 2.69 -4.81
CA HIS A 198 10.02 2.07 -4.47
C HIS A 198 8.83 3.02 -4.76
N GLN A 199 9.00 4.30 -4.41
CA GLN A 199 7.97 5.33 -4.60
C GLN A 199 7.77 5.65 -6.08
N ASN A 200 8.86 5.67 -6.86
CA ASN A 200 8.79 5.82 -8.31
C ASN A 200 8.07 4.64 -8.99
N ALA A 201 8.21 3.42 -8.47
CA ALA A 201 7.46 2.26 -8.97
C ALA A 201 5.97 2.38 -8.66
N GLN A 202 5.61 2.77 -7.43
CA GLN A 202 4.20 3.03 -7.06
C GLN A 202 3.56 4.14 -7.89
N PHE A 203 4.32 5.21 -8.17
CA PHE A 203 3.88 6.26 -9.08
C PHE A 203 3.67 5.74 -10.50
N ALA A 204 4.64 4.99 -11.04
CA ALA A 204 4.52 4.40 -12.39
C ALA A 204 3.33 3.44 -12.52
N ASP A 205 3.03 2.67 -11.47
CA ASP A 205 1.85 1.80 -11.41
C ASP A 205 0.56 2.61 -11.57
N ALA A 206 0.43 3.73 -10.85
CA ALA A 206 -0.73 4.60 -10.94
C ALA A 206 -0.86 5.30 -12.30
N ILE A 207 0.27 5.75 -12.89
CA ILE A 207 0.27 6.30 -14.25
C ILE A 207 -0.13 5.24 -15.28
N SER A 208 0.31 3.99 -15.11
CA SER A 208 -0.09 2.89 -15.99
C SER A 208 -1.60 2.59 -15.92
N THR A 209 -2.25 2.87 -14.78
CA THR A 209 -3.73 2.80 -14.67
C THR A 209 -4.40 3.90 -15.49
N LEU A 210 -3.83 5.11 -15.55
CA LEU A 210 -4.35 6.21 -16.38
C LEU A 210 -4.22 5.95 -17.88
N GLU A 211 -3.17 5.24 -18.28
CA GLU A 211 -2.88 4.90 -19.67
C GLU A 211 -3.67 3.67 -20.16
N ALA A 212 -4.40 2.98 -19.27
CA ALA A 212 -5.22 1.83 -19.64
C ALA A 212 -6.31 2.21 -20.65
N ASP A 213 -6.51 1.39 -21.68
CA ASP A 213 -7.64 1.53 -22.58
C ASP A 213 -8.88 0.87 -21.96
N CYS A 214 -9.88 1.68 -21.60
CA CYS A 214 -11.14 1.21 -21.04
C CYS A 214 -12.21 2.31 -21.11
N ASN A 215 -13.47 1.90 -21.13
CA ASN A 215 -14.64 2.78 -21.12
C ASN A 215 -14.95 3.31 -19.71
N ALA A 216 -14.00 4.05 -19.13
CA ALA A 216 -14.12 4.68 -17.82
C ALA A 216 -13.21 5.90 -17.72
N ILE A 217 -13.59 6.85 -16.87
CA ILE A 217 -12.73 7.93 -16.44
C ILE A 217 -11.67 7.35 -15.51
N LYS A 218 -10.40 7.53 -15.84
CA LYS A 218 -9.29 6.99 -15.07
C LYS A 218 -8.71 8.08 -14.18
N VAL A 219 -8.55 7.78 -12.90
CA VAL A 219 -7.99 8.70 -11.91
C VAL A 219 -6.81 8.08 -11.17
N ALA A 220 -5.80 8.88 -10.88
CA ALA A 220 -4.72 8.54 -9.97
C ALA A 220 -4.90 9.38 -8.70
N ILE A 221 -5.22 8.70 -7.61
CA ILE A 221 -5.48 9.32 -6.31
C ILE A 221 -4.18 9.26 -5.52
N LEU A 222 -3.37 10.29 -5.69
CA LEU A 222 -2.01 10.31 -5.18
C LEU A 222 -1.89 11.34 -4.07
N ASP A 223 -1.22 10.98 -2.99
CA ASP A 223 -0.98 11.85 -1.84
C ASP A 223 0.51 11.89 -1.46
N GLY A 224 0.93 12.92 -0.74
CA GLY A 224 2.27 13.01 -0.15
C GLY A 224 3.24 13.93 -0.89
N VAL A 225 4.52 13.54 -0.97
CA VAL A 225 5.62 14.44 -1.35
C VAL A 225 5.59 14.88 -2.81
N LEU A 226 4.78 14.24 -3.66
CA LEU A 226 4.68 14.56 -5.09
C LEU A 226 4.19 15.97 -5.39
N TYR A 227 3.46 16.59 -4.46
CA TYR A 227 2.92 17.95 -4.61
C TYR A 227 3.89 19.05 -4.17
N ILE A 228 5.05 18.69 -3.60
CA ILE A 228 6.08 19.66 -3.25
C ILE A 228 6.73 20.14 -4.54
N PRO A 229 6.73 21.46 -4.83
CA PRO A 229 7.34 22.00 -6.04
C PRO A 229 8.83 21.69 -6.10
N GLY A 230 9.28 21.16 -7.23
CA GLY A 230 10.68 20.83 -7.42
C GLY A 230 10.98 20.21 -8.77
N SER A 231 12.26 19.94 -9.02
CA SER A 231 12.72 19.35 -10.28
C SER A 231 12.68 17.81 -10.30
N HIS A 232 12.16 17.20 -9.24
CA HIS A 232 12.14 15.74 -9.05
C HIS A 232 11.06 15.06 -9.90
N LYS A 233 11.27 13.77 -10.18
CA LYS A 233 10.46 12.96 -11.09
C LYS A 233 8.96 13.00 -10.80
N LEU A 234 8.56 12.98 -9.52
CA LEU A 234 7.15 12.93 -9.13
C LEU A 234 6.39 14.22 -9.50
N TYR A 235 6.88 15.39 -9.06
CA TYR A 235 6.29 16.70 -9.39
C TYR A 235 6.23 16.96 -10.91
N LYS A 236 7.31 16.68 -11.64
CA LYS A 236 7.30 16.76 -13.11
C LYS A 236 6.26 15.81 -13.72
N GLY A 237 6.22 14.58 -13.22
CA GLY A 237 5.28 13.55 -13.67
C GLY A 237 3.81 13.94 -13.54
N ILE A 238 3.45 14.74 -12.53
CA ILE A 238 2.07 15.24 -12.36
C ILE A 238 1.80 16.54 -13.12
N THR A 239 2.80 17.42 -13.28
CA THR A 239 2.62 18.76 -13.89
C THR A 239 2.73 18.78 -15.41
N GLU A 240 3.45 17.83 -15.99
CA GLU A 240 3.71 17.77 -17.43
C GLU A 240 2.63 16.98 -18.20
N ARG A 241 1.54 16.57 -17.54
CA ARG A 241 0.49 15.71 -18.12
C ARG A 241 -0.91 16.28 -17.89
N ASP A 242 -1.78 16.08 -18.88
CA ASP A 242 -3.21 16.36 -18.76
C ASP A 242 -3.95 15.07 -18.44
N SER A 243 -3.94 14.67 -17.17
CA SER A 243 -4.59 13.45 -16.68
C SER A 243 -5.16 13.70 -15.30
N TYR A 244 -6.19 12.94 -14.90
CA TYR A 244 -6.82 13.09 -13.59
C TYR A 244 -5.95 12.55 -12.45
N ILE A 245 -4.93 13.32 -12.09
CA ILE A 245 -4.10 13.10 -10.92
C ILE A 245 -4.54 14.08 -9.84
N MET A 246 -4.85 13.58 -8.64
CA MET A 246 -5.36 14.43 -7.57
C MET A 246 -5.18 13.82 -6.20
N SER A 247 -5.23 14.66 -5.16
CA SER A 247 -5.27 14.22 -3.77
C SER A 247 -6.62 13.55 -3.45
N ALA A 248 -6.61 12.57 -2.54
CA ALA A 248 -7.86 12.03 -1.99
C ALA A 248 -8.78 13.13 -1.43
N LEU A 249 -8.21 14.23 -0.95
CA LEU A 249 -8.94 15.34 -0.35
C LEU A 249 -9.85 16.11 -1.32
N VAL A 250 -9.55 16.06 -2.63
CA VAL A 250 -10.38 16.71 -3.66
C VAL A 250 -11.20 15.70 -4.47
N LEU A 251 -11.03 14.40 -4.20
CA LEU A 251 -11.71 13.33 -4.91
C LEU A 251 -13.24 13.45 -4.83
N ARG A 252 -13.78 13.86 -3.67
CA ARG A 252 -15.22 14.07 -3.52
C ARG A 252 -15.72 15.09 -4.53
N ASP A 253 -15.13 16.29 -4.55
CA ASP A 253 -15.57 17.37 -5.42
C ASP A 253 -15.46 16.96 -6.90
N PHE A 254 -14.39 16.25 -7.26
CA PHE A 254 -14.23 15.68 -8.59
C PHE A 254 -15.38 14.76 -8.98
N LEU A 255 -15.75 13.81 -8.12
CA LEU A 255 -16.79 12.82 -8.42
C LEU A 255 -18.15 13.49 -8.70
N TYR A 256 -18.49 14.54 -7.95
CA TYR A 256 -19.77 15.24 -8.15
C TYR A 256 -19.79 16.17 -9.36
N GLN A 257 -18.63 16.54 -9.91
CA GLN A 257 -18.51 17.41 -11.09
C GLN A 257 -18.37 16.65 -12.41
N VAL A 258 -18.19 15.32 -12.35
CA VAL A 258 -17.85 14.50 -13.52
C VAL A 258 -18.97 14.36 -14.54
#